data_AF-A0A2E9INV1-F1
#
_entry.id   AF-A0A2E9INV1-F1
#
_cell.length_a   1.000
_cell.length_b   1.000
_cell.length_c   1.000
_cell.angle_alpha   90.00
_cell.angle_beta   90.00
_cell.angle_gamma   90.00
#
_symmetry.space_group_name_H-M   'P 1'
#
loop_
_entity.id
_entity.type
_entity.pdbx_description
1 polymer ?
#
loop_
_entity_poly.entity_id
_entity_poly.type
_entity_poly.pdbx_seq_one_letter_code
_entity_poly.pdbx_strand_id
1 'polypeptide(L)'
;MRVISASVAIDFCSFLNSSGSEYNIRTSSGGSVTATNSILAIDVASGGGGFKNGTVTLGTGTITFKPGSGTDPNFVNPSSSWNGIGDDMNSQTYTDTKGYYADSATPPATAGVISVNLSDSVNTILSATDVVGVLPVANWNNTTVNNESLTNLSDDIGAATTADVDFSNTAFYYANATPAQSAPLDDDAKMMTGTRAISNGSSTAATFYEIPYEKYDVYVYWGGHSSGQSVPAEMSIALQTHDGSSWVTQETRYMLDTDHEWDGSYEESTATSPGTAIDGEEFVVFRNQTASSFKLRGTCGRRTGINAFQIIEK
;
A
#
# COMPACT_ATOMS: atom_id res chain seq x y z
N MET A 1 37.15 22.10 -41.44
CA MET A 1 35.96 22.16 -40.56
C MET A 1 36.15 21.10 -39.48
N ARG A 2 36.24 21.49 -38.20
CA ARG A 2 36.46 20.55 -37.09
C ARG A 2 35.11 19.99 -36.67
N VAL A 3 34.85 18.72 -36.95
CA VAL A 3 33.63 18.04 -36.48
C VAL A 3 33.81 17.75 -35.00
N ILE A 4 32.94 18.32 -34.16
CA ILE A 4 32.87 18.02 -32.73
C ILE A 4 31.85 16.90 -32.58
N SER A 5 32.27 15.74 -32.08
CA SER A 5 31.37 14.65 -31.70
C SER A 5 30.97 14.82 -30.24
N ALA A 6 29.68 14.61 -29.95
CA ALA A 6 29.12 14.62 -28.61
C ALA A 6 28.45 13.27 -28.34
N SER A 7 28.61 12.76 -27.11
CA SER A 7 28.00 11.49 -26.69
C SER A 7 27.14 11.71 -25.46
N VAL A 8 25.93 11.20 -25.48
CA VAL A 8 24.94 11.29 -24.39
C VAL A 8 24.59 9.88 -23.94
N ALA A 9 24.66 9.63 -22.63
CA ALA A 9 24.18 8.40 -22.01
C ALA A 9 22.92 8.71 -21.21
N ILE A 10 21.91 7.86 -21.37
CA ILE A 10 20.61 7.98 -20.71
C ILE A 10 20.37 6.63 -20.02
N ASP A 11 20.06 6.67 -18.74
CA ASP A 11 19.84 5.46 -17.92
C ASP A 11 18.61 5.67 -17.04
N PHE A 12 17.77 4.64 -16.87
CA PHE A 12 16.55 4.68 -16.05
C PHE A 12 15.59 5.84 -16.38
N CYS A 13 15.41 6.15 -17.66
CA CYS A 13 14.54 7.24 -18.10
C CYS A 13 13.32 6.73 -18.87
N SER A 14 12.19 7.42 -18.75
CA SER A 14 10.98 7.17 -19.54
C SER A 14 10.71 8.34 -20.49
N PHE A 15 10.56 8.05 -21.78
CA PHE A 15 10.26 9.03 -22.82
C PHE A 15 8.93 8.68 -23.49
N LEU A 16 8.03 9.65 -23.51
CA LEU A 16 6.74 9.54 -24.17
C LEU A 16 6.66 10.54 -25.32
N ASN A 17 6.24 10.07 -26.50
CA ASN A 17 5.78 10.95 -27.57
C ASN A 17 4.26 10.93 -27.71
N SER A 18 3.60 12.02 -27.34
CA SER A 18 2.15 12.20 -27.50
C SER A 18 1.77 13.12 -28.67
N SER A 19 2.76 13.70 -29.38
CA SER A 19 2.53 14.83 -30.29
C SER A 19 2.48 14.46 -31.79
N GLY A 20 2.52 13.17 -32.10
CA GLY A 20 2.51 12.65 -33.46
C GLY A 20 3.71 13.07 -34.34
N SER A 21 4.76 13.65 -33.75
CA SER A 21 5.98 14.04 -34.45
C SER A 21 7.09 13.00 -34.28
N GLU A 22 7.86 12.75 -35.34
CA GLU A 22 8.49 11.46 -35.61
C GLU A 22 9.65 10.94 -34.73
N TYR A 23 10.15 11.60 -33.66
CA TYR A 23 11.24 10.97 -32.87
C TYR A 23 11.39 11.50 -31.44
N ASN A 24 11.67 10.60 -30.48
CA ASN A 24 12.01 10.90 -29.08
C ASN A 24 13.49 11.16 -28.84
N ILE A 25 14.37 10.51 -29.62
CA ILE A 25 15.83 10.65 -29.49
C ILE A 25 16.42 10.89 -30.88
N ARG A 26 17.16 11.99 -31.04
CA ARG A 26 17.78 12.39 -32.31
C ARG A 26 19.24 12.75 -32.10
N THR A 27 20.10 12.30 -33.00
CA THR A 27 21.47 12.85 -33.12
C THR A 27 21.70 13.42 -34.51
N SER A 28 22.40 14.56 -34.58
CA SER A 28 22.94 15.08 -35.83
C SER A 28 24.25 14.38 -36.19
N SER A 29 24.70 14.52 -37.45
CA SER A 29 25.92 13.85 -37.95
C SER A 29 27.13 14.12 -37.05
N GLY A 30 27.62 13.08 -36.37
CA GLY A 30 28.76 13.12 -35.46
C GLY A 30 28.42 12.90 -33.98
N GLY A 31 27.14 12.92 -33.58
CA GLY A 31 26.71 12.65 -32.21
C GLY A 31 26.21 11.22 -31.99
N SER A 32 26.32 10.72 -30.75
CA SER A 32 25.77 9.43 -30.32
C SER A 32 24.92 9.55 -29.06
N VAL A 33 23.85 8.75 -28.99
CA VAL A 33 23.06 8.55 -27.76
C VAL A 33 23.04 7.07 -27.43
N THR A 34 23.29 6.71 -26.18
CA THR A 34 23.08 5.37 -25.65
C THR A 34 22.00 5.42 -24.58
N ALA A 35 20.94 4.64 -24.75
CA ALA A 35 19.93 4.43 -23.71
C ALA A 35 20.13 3.05 -23.07
N THR A 36 20.10 2.96 -21.75
CA THR A 36 20.09 1.71 -20.96
C THR A 36 18.96 1.76 -19.95
N ASN A 37 18.38 0.59 -19.61
CA ASN A 37 17.32 0.46 -18.58
C ASN A 37 16.18 1.50 -18.70
N SER A 38 15.87 1.92 -19.93
CA SER A 38 14.99 3.06 -20.22
C SER A 38 13.78 2.61 -21.02
N ILE A 39 12.71 3.41 -20.99
CA ILE A 39 11.46 3.12 -21.71
C ILE A 39 11.21 4.20 -22.77
N LEU A 40 10.99 3.76 -24.01
CA LEU A 40 10.67 4.63 -25.13
C LEU A 40 9.27 4.26 -25.65
N ALA A 41 8.29 5.14 -25.44
CA ALA A 41 6.88 4.95 -25.83
C ALA A 41 6.42 6.00 -26.86
N ILE A 42 5.55 5.58 -27.78
CA ILE A 42 4.93 6.44 -28.81
C ILE A 42 3.41 6.20 -28.83
N ASP A 43 2.63 7.28 -28.87
CA ASP A 43 1.20 7.25 -29.14
C ASP A 43 0.91 6.98 -30.64
N VAL A 44 -0.06 6.12 -30.90
CA VAL A 44 -0.42 5.59 -32.23
C VAL A 44 -1.30 6.50 -33.07
N ALA A 45 -1.81 7.62 -32.53
CA ALA A 45 -2.82 8.43 -33.23
C ALA A 45 -2.38 8.98 -34.61
N SER A 46 -1.08 9.03 -34.95
CA SER A 46 -0.59 9.77 -36.13
C SER A 46 0.18 8.98 -37.19
N GLY A 47 0.26 7.64 -37.10
CA GLY A 47 0.87 6.82 -38.14
C GLY A 47 2.41 6.74 -38.12
N GLY A 48 2.92 5.51 -38.03
CA GLY A 48 4.13 5.08 -38.75
C GLY A 48 5.53 5.48 -38.27
N GLY A 49 5.74 6.40 -37.33
CA GLY A 49 7.09 6.85 -36.93
C GLY A 49 7.94 5.81 -36.16
N GLY A 50 9.27 5.97 -36.18
CA GLY A 50 10.25 5.16 -35.41
C GLY A 50 10.83 5.92 -34.22
N PHE A 51 11.35 5.21 -33.19
CA PHE A 51 11.78 5.82 -31.91
C PHE A 51 13.03 6.72 -32.00
N LYS A 52 13.85 6.56 -33.03
CA LYS A 52 15.20 7.13 -33.08
C LYS A 52 15.63 7.54 -34.49
N ASN A 53 16.46 8.56 -34.57
CA ASN A 53 17.17 8.98 -35.79
C ASN A 53 18.65 9.27 -35.49
N GLY A 54 19.54 8.90 -36.40
CA GLY A 54 20.99 8.99 -36.23
C GLY A 54 21.61 7.81 -35.48
N THR A 55 22.79 8.04 -34.89
CA THR A 55 23.55 7.01 -34.16
C THR A 55 23.02 6.85 -32.73
N VAL A 56 21.89 6.17 -32.60
CA VAL A 56 21.26 5.88 -31.30
C VAL A 56 21.34 4.38 -31.00
N THR A 57 22.06 4.03 -29.95
CA THR A 57 22.24 2.66 -29.46
C THR A 57 21.25 2.39 -28.33
N LEU A 58 20.50 1.30 -28.43
CA LEU A 58 19.65 0.80 -27.34
C LEU A 58 20.42 -0.33 -26.66
N GLY A 59 20.81 -0.11 -25.42
CA GLY A 59 21.52 -1.09 -24.59
C GLY A 59 20.55 -2.04 -23.88
N THR A 60 21.11 -3.01 -23.18
CA THR A 60 20.37 -4.00 -22.38
C THR A 60 19.35 -3.33 -21.45
N GLY A 61 18.21 -3.96 -21.25
CA GLY A 61 17.14 -3.45 -20.40
C GLY A 61 16.32 -2.29 -21.00
N THR A 62 16.65 -1.80 -22.20
CA THR A 62 15.85 -0.75 -22.87
C THR A 62 14.68 -1.34 -23.63
N ILE A 63 13.47 -0.83 -23.40
CA ILE A 63 12.24 -1.30 -24.01
C ILE A 63 11.70 -0.23 -24.98
N THR A 64 11.31 -0.66 -26.18
CA THR A 64 10.57 0.17 -27.14
C THR A 64 9.15 -0.33 -27.26
N PHE A 65 8.16 0.51 -26.96
CA PHE A 65 6.75 0.13 -27.01
C PHE A 65 5.98 0.99 -28.02
N LYS A 66 5.31 0.32 -28.96
CA LYS A 66 4.40 0.92 -29.92
C LYS A 66 3.10 0.11 -29.92
N PRO A 67 1.97 0.68 -29.48
CA PRO A 67 0.68 0.00 -29.52
C PRO A 67 0.38 -0.55 -30.92
N GLY A 68 -0.12 -1.78 -31.03
CA GLY A 68 -0.61 -2.37 -32.28
C GLY A 68 0.46 -2.68 -33.35
N SER A 69 1.74 -2.78 -32.98
CA SER A 69 2.85 -2.98 -33.94
C SER A 69 3.28 -4.43 -34.16
N GLY A 70 2.64 -5.41 -33.51
CA GLY A 70 2.96 -6.83 -33.67
C GLY A 70 2.81 -7.60 -32.36
N THR A 71 3.76 -8.51 -32.06
CA THR A 71 3.85 -9.16 -30.74
C THR A 71 4.16 -8.09 -29.71
N ASP A 72 3.13 -7.59 -29.06
CA ASP A 72 3.27 -6.75 -27.88
C ASP A 72 4.13 -7.52 -26.86
N PRO A 73 4.99 -6.84 -26.08
CA PRO A 73 5.57 -7.49 -24.91
C PRO A 73 4.40 -8.08 -24.12
N ASN A 74 4.52 -9.34 -23.67
CA ASN A 74 3.41 -10.13 -23.10
C ASN A 74 2.61 -9.46 -21.95
N PHE A 75 3.00 -8.26 -21.52
CA PHE A 75 2.49 -7.53 -20.36
C PHE A 75 2.38 -6.00 -20.59
N VAL A 76 2.18 -5.54 -21.84
CA VAL A 76 1.63 -4.20 -22.07
C VAL A 76 0.17 -4.35 -22.44
N ASN A 77 -0.74 -3.88 -21.60
CA ASN A 77 -2.16 -3.79 -21.96
C ASN A 77 -2.33 -2.53 -22.81
N PRO A 78 -2.56 -2.62 -24.14
CA PRO A 78 -2.77 -1.44 -24.95
C PRO A 78 -4.18 -0.94 -24.69
N SER A 79 -4.39 -0.22 -23.59
CA SER A 79 -5.57 0.62 -23.51
C SER A 79 -5.43 1.71 -24.58
N SER A 80 -6.37 1.75 -25.52
CA SER A 80 -6.45 2.82 -26.52
C SER A 80 -6.70 4.21 -25.90
N SER A 81 -7.03 4.28 -24.61
CA SER A 81 -7.21 5.53 -23.86
C SER A 81 -6.00 5.91 -23.00
N TRP A 82 -4.97 5.06 -22.91
CA TRP A 82 -3.77 5.40 -22.15
C TRP A 82 -2.95 6.44 -22.92
N ASN A 83 -2.79 7.61 -22.31
CA ASN A 83 -2.08 8.75 -22.88
C ASN A 83 -0.63 8.86 -22.39
N GLY A 84 -0.13 7.85 -21.65
CA GLY A 84 1.24 7.79 -21.14
C GLY A 84 1.54 8.63 -19.90
N ILE A 85 0.54 9.17 -19.20
CA ILE A 85 0.70 9.95 -17.96
C ILE A 85 0.38 9.04 -16.76
N GLY A 86 1.30 8.90 -15.80
CA GLY A 86 1.15 8.06 -14.59
C GLY A 86 2.51 7.57 -14.04
N ASP A 87 2.48 6.84 -12.91
CA ASP A 87 3.61 6.17 -12.26
C ASP A 87 3.72 4.67 -12.60
N ASP A 88 2.84 4.18 -13.49
CA ASP A 88 2.74 2.80 -13.99
C ASP A 88 4.03 2.22 -14.61
N MET A 89 5.08 3.03 -14.76
CA MET A 89 6.35 2.66 -15.41
C MET A 89 7.56 3.06 -14.54
N ASN A 90 7.71 2.39 -13.38
CA ASN A 90 8.90 2.48 -12.55
C ASN A 90 9.90 1.35 -12.86
N SER A 91 11.02 1.68 -13.50
CA SER A 91 12.10 0.74 -13.84
C SER A 91 13.05 0.43 -12.67
N GLN A 92 12.93 1.11 -11.52
CA GLN A 92 13.76 0.84 -10.34
C GLN A 92 13.20 -0.30 -9.48
N THR A 93 11.91 -0.61 -9.58
CA THR A 93 11.25 -1.61 -8.72
C THR A 93 11.31 -3.03 -9.30
N TYR A 94 11.55 -3.22 -10.61
CA TYR A 94 11.43 -4.52 -11.27
C TYR A 94 12.63 -4.88 -12.15
N THR A 95 13.03 -6.16 -12.12
CA THR A 95 14.25 -6.68 -12.74
C THR A 95 14.14 -6.86 -14.25
N ASP A 96 15.28 -7.11 -14.88
CA ASP A 96 15.56 -7.34 -16.31
C ASP A 96 14.83 -8.52 -16.96
N THR A 97 13.92 -9.20 -16.25
CA THR A 97 13.14 -10.30 -16.81
C THR A 97 11.62 -10.13 -16.77
N LYS A 98 11.03 -9.22 -15.98
CA LYS A 98 9.55 -9.03 -15.94
C LYS A 98 9.13 -7.64 -15.38
N GLY A 99 8.42 -6.86 -16.18
CA GLY A 99 7.46 -5.80 -15.77
C GLY A 99 6.28 -5.89 -16.75
N TYR A 100 5.01 -5.62 -16.44
CA TYR A 100 4.37 -4.72 -15.47
C TYR A 100 2.92 -5.24 -15.18
N TYR A 101 2.27 -4.83 -14.07
CA TYR A 101 1.01 -5.37 -13.47
C TYR A 101 -0.26 -4.60 -13.93
N ALA A 102 -1.55 -4.98 -13.79
CA ALA A 102 -2.36 -6.20 -13.98
C ALA A 102 -3.82 -5.75 -14.26
N ASP A 103 -4.61 -6.51 -15.04
CA ASP A 103 -6.09 -6.49 -14.91
C ASP A 103 -6.75 -7.82 -15.35
N SER A 104 -7.56 -8.36 -14.43
CA SER A 104 -8.64 -9.35 -14.48
C SER A 104 -8.61 -10.57 -15.43
N ALA A 105 -8.08 -11.69 -14.91
CA ALA A 105 -8.72 -13.01 -15.08
C ALA A 105 -8.26 -14.06 -14.03
N THR A 106 -7.09 -13.86 -13.42
CA THR A 106 -6.72 -14.43 -12.12
C THR A 106 -5.52 -13.63 -11.64
N PRO A 107 -5.60 -12.87 -10.52
CA PRO A 107 -4.43 -12.25 -9.91
C PRO A 107 -3.33 -13.31 -9.76
N PRO A 108 -2.03 -12.99 -9.96
CA PRO A 108 -0.99 -13.88 -9.44
C PRO A 108 -1.30 -14.03 -7.96
N ALA A 109 -1.72 -15.22 -7.52
CA ALA A 109 -2.37 -15.46 -6.23
C ALA A 109 -1.87 -14.42 -5.24
N THR A 110 -2.64 -13.33 -5.08
CA THR A 110 -2.27 -12.28 -4.15
C THR A 110 -2.14 -13.07 -2.86
N ALA A 111 -0.99 -12.97 -2.18
CA ALA A 111 -0.84 -13.60 -0.88
C ALA A 111 -2.12 -13.30 -0.11
N GLY A 112 -2.89 -14.32 0.27
CA GLY A 112 -4.26 -14.11 0.73
C GLY A 112 -4.28 -13.03 1.81
N VAL A 113 -5.10 -12.00 1.63
CA VAL A 113 -5.19 -10.90 2.60
C VAL A 113 -6.55 -10.90 3.25
N ILE A 114 -6.57 -10.96 4.58
CA ILE A 114 -7.78 -10.66 5.36
C ILE A 114 -7.56 -9.30 6.01
N SER A 115 -8.43 -8.34 5.68
CA SER A 115 -8.33 -6.97 6.17
C SER A 115 -9.54 -6.59 7.00
N VAL A 116 -9.33 -5.86 8.11
CA VAL A 116 -10.40 -5.42 9.01
C VAL A 116 -10.27 -3.92 9.23
N ASN A 117 -11.33 -3.17 8.88
CA ASN A 117 -11.42 -1.73 9.10
C ASN A 117 -12.21 -1.44 10.38
N LEU A 118 -11.65 -0.62 11.25
CA LEU A 118 -12.28 -0.22 12.51
C LEU A 118 -12.99 1.12 12.36
N SER A 119 -14.10 1.10 11.61
CA SER A 119 -14.98 2.24 11.40
C SER A 119 -16.16 2.24 12.37
N ASP A 120 -16.74 3.39 12.67
CA ASP A 120 -18.08 3.46 13.26
C ASP A 120 -19.01 4.48 12.58
N SER A 121 -18.46 5.26 11.64
CA SER A 121 -19.13 6.37 11.00
C SER A 121 -19.35 6.02 9.54
N VAL A 122 -20.47 6.47 8.98
CA VAL A 122 -20.77 6.32 7.55
C VAL A 122 -19.68 6.92 6.65
N ASN A 123 -18.87 7.85 7.17
CA ASN A 123 -17.80 8.51 6.43
C ASN A 123 -16.47 7.77 6.48
N THR A 124 -16.34 6.74 7.34
CA THR A 124 -15.10 5.95 7.50
C THR A 124 -15.29 4.48 7.13
N ILE A 125 -16.51 4.08 6.72
CA ILE A 125 -16.77 2.75 6.16
C ILE A 125 -16.15 2.69 4.76
N LEU A 126 -15.37 1.64 4.53
CA LEU A 126 -14.82 1.33 3.22
C LEU A 126 -15.85 0.57 2.39
N SER A 127 -16.05 0.97 1.15
CA SER A 127 -16.83 0.19 0.19
C SER A 127 -16.07 -1.08 -0.20
N ALA A 128 -16.77 -2.05 -0.80
CA ALA A 128 -16.12 -3.28 -1.27
C ALA A 128 -15.05 -3.03 -2.35
N THR A 129 -15.11 -1.88 -3.04
CA THR A 129 -14.16 -1.50 -4.09
C THR A 129 -13.08 -0.53 -3.63
N ASP A 130 -13.15 -0.04 -2.38
CA ASP A 130 -12.13 0.88 -1.84
C ASP A 130 -10.83 0.09 -1.62
N VAL A 131 -9.71 0.57 -2.17
CA VAL A 131 -8.40 -0.11 -2.14
C VAL A 131 -7.45 0.69 -1.26
N VAL A 132 -7.03 0.12 -0.13
CA VAL A 132 -6.24 0.81 0.90
C VAL A 132 -5.25 -0.10 1.60
N GLY A 133 -4.34 0.50 2.38
CA GLY A 133 -3.36 -0.17 3.24
C GLY A 133 -2.00 -0.41 2.60
N VAL A 134 -1.02 -0.84 3.39
CA VAL A 134 0.37 -1.13 2.98
C VAL A 134 0.43 -2.15 1.84
N LEU A 135 -0.39 -3.20 1.92
CA LEU A 135 -0.71 -4.01 0.75
C LEU A 135 -2.08 -3.54 0.24
N PRO A 136 -2.13 -2.76 -0.86
CA PRO A 136 -3.38 -2.17 -1.32
C PRO A 136 -4.34 -3.27 -1.78
N VAL A 137 -5.43 -3.47 -1.03
CA VAL A 137 -6.46 -4.47 -1.33
C VAL A 137 -7.86 -3.92 -1.13
N ALA A 138 -8.81 -4.53 -1.82
CA ALA A 138 -10.24 -4.26 -1.71
C ALA A 138 -10.89 -5.14 -0.62
N ASN A 139 -12.23 -5.10 -0.55
CA ASN A 139 -13.04 -6.03 0.26
C ASN A 139 -12.74 -6.03 1.77
N TRP A 140 -12.42 -4.86 2.34
CA TRP A 140 -12.18 -4.71 3.78
C TRP A 140 -13.41 -5.07 4.62
N ASN A 141 -13.19 -5.86 5.68
CA ASN A 141 -14.23 -6.21 6.63
C ASN A 141 -14.46 -5.05 7.60
N ASN A 142 -15.58 -4.34 7.44
CA ASN A 142 -15.90 -3.20 8.30
C ASN A 142 -16.53 -3.66 9.62
N THR A 143 -15.94 -3.25 10.74
CA THR A 143 -16.62 -3.30 12.03
C THR A 143 -17.49 -2.05 12.20
N THR A 144 -18.42 -2.07 13.18
CA THR A 144 -19.06 -0.86 13.71
C THR A 144 -19.11 -0.94 15.23
N VAL A 145 -19.51 0.15 15.90
CA VAL A 145 -19.73 0.16 17.35
C VAL A 145 -20.74 -0.90 17.84
N ASN A 146 -21.58 -1.43 16.93
CA ASN A 146 -22.63 -2.39 17.26
C ASN A 146 -22.23 -3.86 17.04
N ASN A 147 -21.04 -4.12 16.50
CA ASN A 147 -20.55 -5.47 16.20
C ASN A 147 -19.30 -5.71 17.03
N GLU A 148 -19.46 -6.43 18.14
CA GLU A 148 -18.35 -6.88 18.98
C GLU A 148 -17.62 -8.09 18.37
N SER A 149 -18.20 -8.71 17.34
CA SER A 149 -17.58 -9.78 16.58
C SER A 149 -17.91 -9.67 15.08
N LEU A 150 -17.00 -10.18 14.25
CA LEU A 150 -17.21 -10.45 12.84
C LEU A 150 -16.84 -11.91 12.59
N THR A 151 -17.65 -12.60 11.79
CA THR A 151 -17.44 -14.01 11.46
C THR A 151 -17.29 -14.21 9.96
N ASN A 152 -16.49 -15.20 9.55
CA ASN A 152 -16.20 -15.53 8.16
C ASN A 152 -15.72 -14.31 7.37
N LEU A 153 -14.65 -13.67 7.86
CA LEU A 153 -14.06 -12.50 7.24
C LEU A 153 -13.78 -12.74 5.76
N SER A 154 -14.10 -11.77 4.91
CA SER A 154 -13.76 -11.78 3.50
C SER A 154 -12.26 -11.56 3.29
N ASP A 155 -11.71 -12.24 2.29
CA ASP A 155 -10.36 -11.97 1.77
C ASP A 155 -10.35 -10.80 0.75
N ASP A 156 -9.18 -10.51 0.18
CA ASP A 156 -8.97 -9.43 -0.80
C ASP A 156 -9.77 -9.58 -2.09
N ILE A 157 -10.21 -10.79 -2.44
CA ILE A 157 -11.07 -11.05 -3.60
C ILE A 157 -12.56 -11.11 -3.24
N GLY A 158 -12.90 -10.88 -1.96
CA GLY A 158 -14.26 -10.89 -1.45
C GLY A 158 -14.82 -12.28 -1.13
N ALA A 159 -14.00 -13.32 -1.19
CA ALA A 159 -14.40 -14.66 -0.80
C ALA A 159 -14.39 -14.79 0.72
N ALA A 160 -15.43 -15.42 1.28
CA ALA A 160 -15.49 -15.67 2.72
C ALA A 160 -14.42 -16.68 3.14
N THR A 161 -13.69 -16.37 4.22
CA THR A 161 -12.73 -17.27 4.86
C THR A 161 -13.34 -17.90 6.12
N THR A 162 -12.57 -18.73 6.83
CA THR A 162 -12.92 -19.21 8.17
C THR A 162 -12.56 -18.23 9.27
N ALA A 163 -11.79 -17.17 8.98
CA ALA A 163 -11.28 -16.32 10.02
C ALA A 163 -12.39 -15.49 10.66
N ASP A 164 -12.29 -15.34 11.99
CA ASP A 164 -13.20 -14.51 12.80
C ASP A 164 -12.39 -13.49 13.62
N VAL A 165 -13.05 -12.42 14.06
CA VAL A 165 -12.46 -11.47 15.03
C VAL A 165 -13.47 -11.05 16.09
N ASP A 166 -13.04 -11.11 17.35
CA ASP A 166 -13.76 -10.62 18.52
C ASP A 166 -13.04 -9.44 19.17
N PHE A 167 -13.81 -8.43 19.58
CA PHE A 167 -13.32 -7.25 20.29
C PHE A 167 -13.77 -7.32 21.74
N SER A 168 -12.83 -7.23 22.68
CA SER A 168 -13.12 -7.43 24.11
C SER A 168 -13.73 -6.20 24.82
N ASN A 169 -14.14 -5.17 24.08
CA ASN A 169 -14.38 -3.84 24.63
C ASN A 169 -15.59 -3.18 23.95
N THR A 170 -16.42 -2.53 24.76
CA THR A 170 -17.49 -1.65 24.28
C THR A 170 -16.85 -0.54 23.45
N ALA A 171 -17.24 -0.48 22.18
CA ALA A 171 -16.69 0.47 21.24
C ALA A 171 -17.04 1.91 21.65
N PHE A 172 -16.03 2.76 21.66
CA PHE A 172 -16.15 4.19 21.66
C PHE A 172 -15.34 4.72 20.49
N TYR A 173 -15.84 5.77 19.86
CA TYR A 173 -15.22 6.33 18.68
C TYR A 173 -14.77 7.76 18.89
N TYR A 174 -13.72 8.10 18.18
CA TYR A 174 -13.35 9.46 17.87
C TYR A 174 -12.64 9.46 16.51
N ALA A 175 -12.74 10.57 15.78
CA ALA A 175 -11.79 10.83 14.72
C ALA A 175 -10.45 11.26 15.37
N ASN A 176 -9.37 10.63 14.97
CA ASN A 176 -8.01 11.13 15.22
C ASN A 176 -7.82 12.52 14.58
N ALA A 177 -6.75 13.20 15.01
CA ALA A 177 -6.43 14.55 14.58
C ALA A 177 -5.92 14.64 13.13
N THR A 178 -6.08 13.59 12.33
CA THR A 178 -5.82 13.58 10.88
C THR A 178 -6.44 14.85 10.30
N PRO A 179 -5.68 15.65 9.51
CA PRO A 179 -6.23 16.84 8.90
C PRO A 179 -7.53 16.47 8.24
N ALA A 180 -8.54 17.31 8.41
CA ALA A 180 -9.72 17.22 7.59
C ALA A 180 -9.27 17.41 6.13
N GLN A 181 -8.93 16.31 5.45
CA GLN A 181 -9.07 16.27 4.01
C GLN A 181 -10.50 16.73 3.79
N SER A 182 -10.65 17.89 3.15
CA SER A 182 -11.95 18.47 2.89
C SER A 182 -12.84 17.38 2.30
N ALA A 183 -13.93 17.05 3.00
CA ALA A 183 -14.81 15.96 2.59
C ALA A 183 -15.14 16.08 1.09
N PRO A 184 -15.15 14.96 0.35
CA PRO A 184 -15.02 13.57 0.81
C PRO A 184 -13.57 13.14 1.11
N LEU A 185 -13.40 12.30 2.15
CA LEU A 185 -12.14 11.59 2.43
C LEU A 185 -11.82 10.66 1.25
N ASP A 186 -10.55 10.60 0.84
CA ASP A 186 -10.08 9.48 0.02
C ASP A 186 -10.13 8.16 0.80
N ASP A 187 -9.96 7.05 0.11
CA ASP A 187 -10.17 5.74 0.70
C ASP A 187 -9.20 5.47 1.85
N ASP A 188 -7.92 5.80 1.70
CA ASP A 188 -6.91 5.62 2.75
C ASP A 188 -7.23 6.50 3.97
N ALA A 189 -7.67 7.74 3.75
CA ALA A 189 -8.12 8.63 4.81
C ALA A 189 -9.35 8.07 5.56
N LYS A 190 -10.27 7.37 4.90
CA LYS A 190 -11.37 6.68 5.60
C LYS A 190 -10.84 5.66 6.60
N MET A 191 -9.88 4.82 6.17
CA MET A 191 -9.26 3.79 7.01
C MET A 191 -8.46 4.41 8.16
N MET A 192 -7.60 5.37 7.85
CA MET A 192 -6.72 6.01 8.82
C MET A 192 -7.46 6.97 9.75
N THR A 193 -8.71 7.35 9.45
CA THR A 193 -9.54 8.17 10.35
C THR A 193 -10.41 7.32 11.29
N GLY A 194 -10.90 6.18 10.82
CA GLY A 194 -11.77 5.31 11.61
C GLY A 194 -11.01 4.66 12.76
N THR A 195 -11.45 4.80 14.01
CA THR A 195 -10.79 4.11 15.12
C THR A 195 -11.78 3.47 16.09
N ARG A 196 -11.46 2.26 16.57
CA ARG A 196 -12.17 1.64 17.70
C ARG A 196 -11.39 1.83 18.98
N ALA A 197 -12.01 2.49 19.95
CA ALA A 197 -11.41 2.82 21.23
C ALA A 197 -12.29 2.46 22.42
N ILE A 198 -11.78 2.66 23.64
CA ILE A 198 -12.58 2.76 24.86
C ILE A 198 -12.57 4.22 25.35
N SER A 199 -13.75 4.81 25.59
CA SER A 199 -13.95 6.23 25.94
C SER A 199 -13.00 6.78 27.02
N ASN A 200 -12.76 5.98 28.05
CA ASN A 200 -11.83 6.29 29.13
C ASN A 200 -10.85 5.15 29.40
N GLY A 201 -10.76 4.18 28.48
CA GLY A 201 -9.79 3.10 28.60
C GLY A 201 -8.46 3.51 28.02
N SER A 202 -7.43 2.81 28.50
CA SER A 202 -6.06 2.92 28.02
C SER A 202 -5.66 1.75 27.13
N SER A 203 -6.61 0.88 26.75
CA SER A 203 -6.31 -0.24 25.86
C SER A 203 -7.49 -0.68 25.00
N THR A 204 -7.19 -1.14 23.80
CA THR A 204 -8.10 -1.81 22.85
C THR A 204 -7.54 -3.19 22.52
N ALA A 205 -8.39 -4.22 22.48
CA ALA A 205 -7.92 -5.57 22.14
C ALA A 205 -8.85 -6.26 21.14
N ALA A 206 -8.23 -7.05 20.27
CA ALA A 206 -8.87 -7.86 19.25
C ALA A 206 -8.32 -9.29 19.36
N THR A 207 -9.20 -10.29 19.26
CA THR A 207 -8.82 -11.70 19.19
C THR A 207 -9.23 -12.23 17.83
N PHE A 208 -8.27 -12.77 17.09
CA PHE A 208 -8.50 -13.40 15.81
C PHE A 208 -8.48 -14.92 15.96
N TYR A 209 -9.35 -15.59 15.22
CA TYR A 209 -9.55 -17.03 15.24
C TYR A 209 -9.50 -17.61 13.83
N GLU A 210 -9.21 -18.91 13.74
CA GLU A 210 -9.30 -19.71 12.51
C GLU A 210 -8.62 -19.08 11.28
N ILE A 211 -7.45 -18.47 11.49
CA ILE A 211 -6.63 -17.91 10.43
C ILE A 211 -6.25 -19.03 9.44
N PRO A 212 -6.62 -18.92 8.16
CA PRO A 212 -6.49 -20.01 7.20
C PRO A 212 -5.07 -20.20 6.66
N TYR A 213 -4.14 -19.28 6.97
CA TYR A 213 -2.79 -19.29 6.45
C TYR A 213 -1.85 -20.09 7.34
N GLU A 214 -1.02 -20.94 6.74
CA GLU A 214 0.04 -21.66 7.46
C GLU A 214 1.09 -20.70 8.04
N LYS A 215 1.37 -19.62 7.29
CA LYS A 215 2.31 -18.58 7.66
C LYS A 215 1.84 -17.22 7.15
N TYR A 216 1.92 -16.21 8.01
CA TYR A 216 1.42 -14.87 7.68
C TYR A 216 2.14 -13.78 8.47
N ASP A 217 1.96 -12.53 8.04
CA ASP A 217 2.30 -11.33 8.80
C ASP A 217 1.01 -10.63 9.25
N VAL A 218 1.07 -9.93 10.39
CA VAL A 218 -0.04 -9.12 10.92
C VAL A 218 0.38 -7.67 10.98
N TYR A 219 -0.33 -6.82 10.24
CA TYR A 219 -0.16 -5.38 10.19
C TYR A 219 -1.23 -4.73 11.07
N VAL A 220 -0.83 -3.76 11.90
CA VAL A 220 -1.72 -3.04 12.80
C VAL A 220 -1.54 -1.55 12.57
N TYR A 221 -2.62 -0.89 12.17
CA TYR A 221 -2.61 0.52 11.77
C TYR A 221 -3.04 1.43 12.91
N TRP A 222 -2.36 2.55 13.03
CA TRP A 222 -2.66 3.61 13.98
C TRP A 222 -2.42 4.98 13.35
N GLY A 223 -3.49 5.75 13.15
CA GLY A 223 -3.41 7.11 12.64
C GLY A 223 -3.19 8.17 13.71
N GLY A 224 -2.70 7.78 14.90
CA GLY A 224 -2.38 8.72 15.96
C GLY A 224 -3.48 9.00 16.99
N HIS A 225 -3.31 10.08 17.74
CA HIS A 225 -4.13 10.46 18.88
C HIS A 225 -5.44 11.18 18.47
N SER A 226 -6.45 11.16 19.36
CA SER A 226 -7.66 11.97 19.17
C SER A 226 -7.35 13.45 19.27
N SER A 227 -7.94 14.29 18.42
CA SER A 227 -7.80 15.75 18.51
C SER A 227 -8.01 16.28 19.94
N GLY A 228 -7.09 17.12 20.40
CA GLY A 228 -7.11 17.71 21.74
C GLY A 228 -6.66 16.80 22.89
N GLN A 229 -6.08 15.62 22.63
CA GLN A 229 -5.33 14.88 23.67
C GLN A 229 -3.93 15.46 23.84
N SER A 230 -3.30 15.08 24.95
CA SER A 230 -1.90 15.41 25.21
C SER A 230 -0.98 14.59 24.32
N VAL A 231 -0.05 15.27 23.68
CA VAL A 231 1.10 14.71 22.98
C VAL A 231 2.37 14.89 23.83
N PRO A 232 3.40 14.02 23.69
CA PRO A 232 3.43 12.85 22.82
C PRO A 232 2.51 11.72 23.31
N ALA A 233 1.87 11.05 22.35
CA ALA A 233 1.13 9.82 22.54
C ALA A 233 2.00 8.65 22.05
N GLU A 234 2.21 7.65 22.90
CA GLU A 234 2.93 6.43 22.51
C GLU A 234 1.95 5.26 22.56
N MET A 235 1.87 4.53 21.46
CA MET A 235 1.09 3.31 21.33
C MET A 235 2.01 2.11 21.47
N SER A 236 1.69 1.20 22.39
CA SER A 236 2.27 -0.14 22.42
C SER A 236 1.25 -1.16 21.92
N ILE A 237 1.63 -1.96 20.93
CA ILE A 237 0.85 -3.09 20.43
C ILE A 237 1.51 -4.36 20.90
N ALA A 238 0.82 -5.13 21.73
CA ALA A 238 1.28 -6.43 22.21
C ALA A 238 0.54 -7.56 21.51
N LEU A 239 1.29 -8.58 21.07
CA LEU A 239 0.76 -9.81 20.48
C LEU A 239 0.93 -10.99 21.43
N GLN A 240 -0.05 -11.90 21.38
CA GLN A 240 -0.01 -13.21 22.01
C GLN A 240 -0.73 -14.25 21.15
N THR A 241 -0.16 -15.45 20.98
CA THR A 241 -0.88 -16.63 20.49
C THR A 241 -2.12 -16.93 21.34
N HIS A 242 -3.28 -17.09 20.71
CA HIS A 242 -4.49 -17.39 21.46
C HIS A 242 -4.69 -18.89 21.62
N ASP A 243 -4.52 -19.40 22.83
CA ASP A 243 -4.67 -20.81 23.21
C ASP A 243 -5.68 -21.02 24.35
N GLY A 244 -6.51 -20.00 24.62
CA GLY A 244 -7.42 -19.98 25.78
C GLY A 244 -6.77 -19.59 27.12
N SER A 245 -5.45 -19.41 27.17
CA SER A 245 -4.76 -19.02 28.41
C SER A 245 -4.96 -17.54 28.78
N SER A 246 -4.53 -17.20 30.00
CA SER A 246 -4.42 -15.82 30.47
C SER A 246 -3.46 -15.01 29.60
N TRP A 247 -3.58 -13.67 29.67
CA TRP A 247 -2.74 -12.82 28.85
C TRP A 247 -1.25 -12.94 29.21
N VAL A 248 -0.42 -13.24 28.21
CA VAL A 248 1.04 -13.27 28.27
C VAL A 248 1.59 -12.63 27.00
N THR A 249 2.21 -11.45 27.14
CA THR A 249 2.83 -10.77 26.01
C THR A 249 3.99 -11.58 25.46
N GLN A 250 3.95 -11.92 24.17
CA GLN A 250 5.04 -12.61 23.47
C GLN A 250 5.93 -11.60 22.73
N GLU A 251 5.30 -10.61 22.11
CA GLU A 251 5.98 -9.56 21.34
C GLU A 251 5.27 -8.22 21.57
N THR A 252 6.04 -7.13 21.61
CA THR A 252 5.50 -5.77 21.65
C THR A 252 6.19 -4.89 20.62
N ARG A 253 5.40 -4.11 19.90
CA ARG A 253 5.84 -3.05 19.00
C ARG A 253 5.32 -1.70 19.48
N TYR A 254 6.00 -0.63 19.11
CA TYR A 254 5.69 0.72 19.58
C TYR A 254 5.53 1.65 18.39
N MET A 255 4.65 2.63 18.49
CA MET A 255 4.51 3.75 17.55
C MET A 255 4.42 5.04 18.38
N LEU A 256 4.87 6.15 17.82
CA LEU A 256 4.87 7.45 18.46
C LEU A 256 4.09 8.46 17.63
N ASP A 257 3.36 9.33 18.30
CA ASP A 257 2.70 10.49 17.71
C ASP A 257 2.96 11.71 18.63
N THR A 258 3.84 12.62 18.21
CA THR A 258 4.15 13.85 18.94
C THR A 258 3.30 15.04 18.53
N ASP A 259 2.71 14.98 17.34
CA ASP A 259 1.90 16.00 16.67
C ASP A 259 1.76 15.68 15.17
N HIS A 260 1.99 14.42 14.77
CA HIS A 260 2.01 14.07 13.36
C HIS A 260 0.60 14.02 12.81
N GLU A 261 0.34 14.94 11.88
CA GLU A 261 -0.81 14.89 11.00
C GLU A 261 -0.51 13.90 9.87
N TRP A 262 -1.23 12.77 9.83
CA TRP A 262 -1.04 11.76 8.78
C TRP A 262 -1.02 12.40 7.38
N ASP A 263 0.03 12.11 6.64
CA ASP A 263 0.36 12.78 5.38
C ASP A 263 -0.02 11.97 4.12
N GLY A 264 -0.71 10.84 4.30
CA GLY A 264 -1.07 9.92 3.23
C GLY A 264 -0.06 8.78 3.03
N SER A 265 1.03 8.74 3.79
CA SER A 265 2.02 7.66 3.72
C SER A 265 1.72 6.52 4.70
N TYR A 266 2.35 5.37 4.45
CA TYR A 266 2.34 4.26 5.39
C TYR A 266 3.79 3.92 5.72
N GLU A 267 4.27 4.37 6.87
CA GLU A 267 5.60 4.04 7.35
C GLU A 267 5.55 3.04 8.50
N GLU A 268 6.43 2.03 8.46
CA GLU A 268 6.46 0.99 9.49
C GLU A 268 7.27 1.42 10.69
N SER A 269 6.68 1.35 11.88
CA SER A 269 7.47 1.34 13.09
C SER A 269 8.11 -0.01 13.36
N THR A 270 9.44 -0.01 13.35
CA THR A 270 10.25 -1.17 13.71
C THR A 270 10.60 -1.20 15.21
N ALA A 271 10.14 -0.21 15.98
CA ALA A 271 10.51 -0.01 17.37
C ALA A 271 10.06 -1.18 18.27
N THR A 272 11.00 -1.68 19.07
CA THR A 272 10.77 -2.71 20.11
C THR A 272 10.83 -2.15 21.52
N SER A 273 10.95 -0.83 21.67
CA SER A 273 10.90 -0.15 22.95
C SER A 273 10.26 1.25 22.82
N PRO A 274 9.65 1.77 23.89
CA PRO A 274 9.04 3.11 23.95
C PRO A 274 9.88 4.22 23.29
N GLY A 275 11.09 4.46 23.83
CA GLY A 275 11.97 5.55 23.41
C GLY A 275 12.68 5.37 22.07
N THR A 276 12.31 4.36 21.28
CA THR A 276 12.85 4.15 19.93
C THR A 276 11.79 4.31 18.84
N ALA A 277 10.52 4.45 19.19
CA ALA A 277 9.47 4.76 18.23
C ALA A 277 9.69 6.15 17.64
N ILE A 278 9.47 6.28 16.33
CA ILE A 278 9.62 7.52 15.59
C ILE A 278 8.20 8.09 15.34
N ASP A 279 8.11 9.41 15.37
CA ASP A 279 6.88 10.12 15.06
C ASP A 279 6.51 9.95 13.58
N GLY A 280 5.23 9.72 13.27
CA GLY A 280 4.74 9.50 11.90
C GLY A 280 5.05 8.11 11.33
N GLU A 281 5.08 7.07 12.18
CA GLU A 281 5.07 5.68 11.73
C GLU A 281 3.68 5.08 12.00
N GLU A 282 2.91 4.84 10.93
CA GLU A 282 1.47 4.56 10.95
C GLU A 282 1.10 3.10 11.23
N PHE A 283 2.07 2.19 11.19
CA PHE A 283 1.77 0.79 11.43
C PHE A 283 2.94 0.01 12.05
N VAL A 284 2.61 -1.14 12.63
CA VAL A 284 3.58 -2.13 13.09
C VAL A 284 3.29 -3.49 12.45
N VAL A 285 4.32 -4.32 12.33
CA VAL A 285 4.19 -5.68 11.75
C VAL A 285 4.70 -6.74 12.71
N PHE A 286 3.84 -7.74 12.97
CA PHE A 286 4.23 -9.01 13.59
C PHE A 286 4.45 -10.04 12.50
N ARG A 287 5.71 -10.38 12.25
CA ARG A 287 6.09 -11.18 11.09
C ARG A 287 6.10 -12.68 11.36
N ASN A 288 5.90 -13.48 10.33
CA ASN A 288 6.06 -14.94 10.33
C ASN A 288 5.26 -15.66 11.42
N GLN A 289 4.04 -15.21 11.67
CA GLN A 289 3.11 -15.88 12.57
C GLN A 289 2.62 -17.18 11.93
N THR A 290 2.38 -18.20 12.76
CA THR A 290 1.93 -19.53 12.31
C THR A 290 0.76 -20.09 13.14
N ALA A 291 0.36 -19.38 14.20
CA ALA A 291 -0.77 -19.79 15.00
C ALA A 291 -2.08 -19.57 14.23
N SER A 292 -3.04 -20.48 14.33
CA SER A 292 -4.38 -20.27 13.75
C SER A 292 -5.21 -19.22 14.52
N SER A 293 -4.72 -18.73 15.66
CA SER A 293 -5.40 -17.74 16.48
C SER A 293 -4.42 -16.90 17.29
N PHE A 294 -4.69 -15.61 17.41
CA PHE A 294 -3.87 -14.65 18.15
C PHE A 294 -4.70 -13.55 18.78
N LYS A 295 -4.13 -12.85 19.74
CA LYS A 295 -4.70 -11.64 20.34
C LYS A 295 -3.74 -10.49 20.19
N LEU A 296 -4.31 -9.33 19.90
CA LEU A 296 -3.62 -8.04 19.91
C LEU A 296 -4.18 -7.19 21.04
N ARG A 297 -3.30 -6.39 21.65
CA ARG A 297 -3.68 -5.35 22.60
C ARG A 297 -2.90 -4.09 22.31
N GLY A 298 -3.58 -3.08 21.82
CA GLY A 298 -3.07 -1.72 21.77
C GLY A 298 -3.25 -1.05 23.12
N THR A 299 -2.22 -0.35 23.60
CA THR A 299 -2.23 0.43 24.84
C THR A 299 -1.60 1.79 24.57
N CYS A 300 -2.38 2.86 24.75
CA CYS A 300 -1.92 4.25 24.59
C CYS A 300 -2.70 5.16 25.53
N GLY A 301 -2.04 5.80 26.49
CA GLY A 301 -2.61 6.88 27.31
C GLY A 301 -4.12 6.76 27.62
N ARG A 302 -4.88 7.80 27.26
CA ARG A 302 -6.35 7.84 27.34
C ARG A 302 -6.92 7.85 25.94
N ARG A 303 -8.05 7.16 25.71
CA ARG A 303 -8.69 7.05 24.38
C ARG A 303 -7.72 6.41 23.39
N THR A 304 -7.33 5.17 23.68
CA THR A 304 -6.53 4.33 22.79
C THR A 304 -7.39 3.81 21.65
N GLY A 305 -6.96 3.99 20.41
CA GLY A 305 -7.68 3.51 19.24
C GLY A 305 -6.76 2.75 18.30
N ILE A 306 -7.28 1.69 17.68
CA ILE A 306 -6.64 1.03 16.54
C ILE A 306 -7.52 1.33 15.33
N ASN A 307 -6.89 1.58 14.19
CA ASN A 307 -7.61 1.96 12.97
C ASN A 307 -7.96 0.76 12.11
N ALA A 308 -7.01 -0.15 11.93
CA ALA A 308 -7.21 -1.25 11.01
C ALA A 308 -6.23 -2.41 11.27
N PHE A 309 -6.50 -3.54 10.61
CA PHE A 309 -5.62 -4.70 10.57
C PHE A 309 -5.51 -5.27 9.15
N GLN A 310 -4.35 -5.81 8.80
CA GLN A 310 -4.21 -6.75 7.67
C GLN A 310 -3.48 -8.01 8.13
N ILE A 311 -3.96 -9.16 7.67
CA ILE A 311 -3.33 -10.47 7.85
C ILE A 311 -2.95 -10.94 6.46
N ILE A 312 -1.65 -11.01 6.17
CA ILE A 312 -1.11 -11.24 4.82
C ILE A 312 -0.38 -12.58 4.80
N GLU A 313 -0.82 -13.51 3.95
CA GLU A 313 -0.14 -14.80 3.71
C GLU A 313 1.32 -14.62 3.26
N LYS A 314 2.17 -15.63 3.47
CA LYS A 314 3.59 -15.61 3.11
C LYS A 314 4.05 -16.77 2.25
#